data_AF-A0A2K9C274-F1
#
_entry.id   AF-A0A2K9C274-F1
#
_cell.length_a   1.000
_cell.length_b   1.000
_cell.length_c   1.000
_cell.angle_alpha   90.00
_cell.angle_beta   90.00
_cell.angle_gamma   90.00
#
_symmetry.space_group_name_H-M   'P 1'
#
loop_
_entity.id
_entity.type
_entity.pdbx_description
1 polymer ?
#
loop_
_entity_poly.entity_id
_entity_poly.type
_entity_poly.pdbx_seq_one_letter_code
_entity_poly.pdbx_strand_id
1 'polypeptide(L)'
;MTYNILEKIDLEEIALKIFQSEIKILDELILKTNDSALDKVYQQLKNLYEVTSIEAIISNLAVIFNDLSSLKIYDLAIIFQQFIQRYLYFGETINNFKSYWEENKLNFNDIQICNVFWETFAPFFNGQINFYTQRYLNLINTSDTLTCSSELSSILNQFCNSIIQNQDITQKIHYTEEFCNYLSDFKNIIMKINIDQVTEAKEQFLNNTMEMKVATQSITIFIEKVVEKINNEQGE
;
A
#
# COMPACT_ATOMS: atom_id res chain seq x y z
N MET A 1 -35.56 -1.45 -1.55
CA MET A 1 -34.80 -0.79 -2.62
C MET A 1 -33.45 -1.50 -2.62
N THR A 2 -33.12 -2.23 -3.69
CA THR A 2 -31.93 -3.07 -3.74
C THR A 2 -30.69 -2.17 -3.80
N TYR A 3 -29.80 -2.30 -2.81
CA TYR A 3 -28.58 -1.50 -2.70
C TYR A 3 -27.51 -2.09 -3.64
N ASN A 4 -27.22 -1.43 -4.77
CA ASN A 4 -26.13 -1.87 -5.65
C ASN A 4 -24.80 -1.31 -5.12
N ILE A 5 -24.06 -2.14 -4.38
CA ILE A 5 -22.82 -1.77 -3.68
C ILE A 5 -21.80 -1.14 -4.63
N LEU A 6 -21.67 -1.65 -5.86
CA LEU A 6 -20.73 -1.11 -6.84
C LEU A 6 -21.12 0.24 -7.42
N GLU A 7 -22.41 0.59 -7.41
CA GLU A 7 -22.84 1.92 -7.85
C GLU A 7 -22.55 2.99 -6.81
N LYS A 8 -22.31 2.61 -5.55
CA LYS A 8 -22.09 3.54 -4.43
C LYS A 8 -20.68 3.53 -3.86
N ILE A 9 -19.99 2.39 -3.88
CA ILE A 9 -18.62 2.24 -3.36
C ILE A 9 -17.67 1.98 -4.52
N ASP A 10 -17.17 3.06 -5.12
CA ASP A 10 -16.16 3.00 -6.17
C ASP A 10 -14.74 3.05 -5.55
N LEU A 11 -14.04 1.91 -5.63
CA LEU A 11 -12.66 1.80 -5.12
C LEU A 11 -11.66 2.68 -5.88
N GLU A 12 -11.89 2.94 -7.18
CA GLU A 12 -11.05 3.83 -7.97
C GLU A 12 -11.24 5.28 -7.54
N GLU A 13 -12.49 5.71 -7.31
CA GLU A 13 -12.78 7.04 -6.75
C GLU A 13 -12.12 7.23 -5.38
N ILE A 14 -12.17 6.21 -4.51
CA ILE A 14 -11.51 6.24 -3.20
C ILE A 14 -9.99 6.39 -3.35
N ALA A 15 -9.35 5.61 -4.23
CA ALA A 15 -7.91 5.71 -4.48
C ALA A 15 -7.49 7.09 -5.02
N LEU A 16 -8.30 7.68 -5.91
CA LEU A 16 -8.09 9.03 -6.43
C LEU A 16 -8.18 10.09 -5.32
N LYS A 17 -9.15 9.96 -4.41
CA LYS A 17 -9.29 10.85 -3.24
C LYS A 17 -8.10 10.74 -2.30
N ILE A 18 -7.59 9.53 -2.08
CA ILE A 18 -6.34 9.32 -1.33
C ILE A 18 -5.21 10.12 -2.01
N PHE A 19 -5.03 9.95 -3.32
CA PHE A 19 -3.98 10.66 -4.06
C PHE A 19 -4.07 12.18 -3.96
N GLN A 20 -5.27 12.74 -4.10
CA GLN A 20 -5.50 14.18 -3.98
C GLN A 20 -5.11 14.74 -2.60
N SER A 21 -5.18 13.93 -1.55
CA SER A 21 -4.69 14.32 -0.23
C SER A 21 -3.16 14.22 -0.13
N GLU A 22 -2.56 13.19 -0.73
CA GLU A 22 -1.13 12.90 -0.61
C GLU A 22 -0.25 13.74 -1.54
N ILE A 23 -0.76 14.14 -2.70
CA ILE A 23 -0.02 15.01 -3.65
C ILE A 23 0.36 16.35 -3.01
N LYS A 24 -0.44 16.85 -2.06
CA LYS A 24 -0.11 18.07 -1.29
C LYS A 24 1.14 17.86 -0.44
N ILE A 25 1.31 16.66 0.11
CA ILE A 25 2.50 16.30 0.90
C ILE A 25 3.73 16.28 -0.02
N LEU A 26 3.61 15.71 -1.22
CA LEU A 26 4.70 15.71 -2.21
C LEU A 26 5.08 17.13 -2.65
N ASP A 27 4.10 18.01 -2.83
CA ASP A 27 4.30 19.41 -3.19
C ASP A 27 5.07 20.17 -2.11
N GLU A 28 4.67 20.02 -0.85
CA GLU A 28 5.38 20.60 0.28
C GLU A 28 6.82 20.08 0.41
N LEU A 29 7.06 18.79 0.15
CA LEU A 29 8.39 18.19 0.20
C LEU A 29 9.32 18.75 -0.89
N ILE A 30 8.83 18.86 -2.12
CA ILE A 30 9.60 19.42 -3.24
C ILE A 30 9.88 20.90 -2.98
N LEU A 31 8.88 21.69 -2.56
CA LEU A 31 9.04 23.12 -2.26
C LEU A 31 10.07 23.38 -1.16
N LYS A 32 10.11 22.54 -0.12
CA LYS A 32 11.11 22.66 0.97
C LYS A 32 12.54 22.41 0.52
N THR A 33 12.75 21.72 -0.60
CA THR A 33 14.09 21.41 -1.10
C THR A 33 14.78 22.67 -1.67
N ASN A 34 13.99 23.65 -2.13
CA ASN A 34 14.46 24.95 -2.65
C ASN A 34 15.65 24.84 -3.63
N ASP A 35 15.55 23.90 -4.58
CA ASP A 35 16.57 23.63 -5.60
C ASP A 35 16.02 23.94 -6.99
N SER A 36 16.66 24.87 -7.70
CA SER A 36 16.31 25.25 -9.08
C SER A 36 16.40 24.10 -10.09
N ALA A 37 17.17 23.05 -9.80
CA ALA A 37 17.21 21.85 -10.64
C ALA A 37 15.85 21.12 -10.67
N LEU A 38 14.96 21.39 -9.72
CA LEU A 38 13.65 20.78 -9.59
C LEU A 38 12.53 21.55 -10.32
N ASP A 39 12.80 22.66 -11.01
CA ASP A 39 11.76 23.45 -11.69
C ASP A 39 10.89 22.60 -12.62
N LYS A 40 11.51 21.69 -13.39
CA LYS A 40 10.80 20.74 -14.27
C LYS A 40 9.91 19.79 -13.46
N VAL A 41 10.44 19.23 -12.38
CA VAL A 41 9.73 18.31 -11.48
C VAL A 41 8.53 19.01 -10.84
N TYR A 42 8.70 20.26 -10.43
CA TYR A 42 7.62 21.08 -9.88
C TYR A 42 6.48 21.31 -10.87
N GLN A 43 6.79 21.58 -12.15
CA GLN A 43 5.75 21.69 -13.18
C GLN A 43 5.04 20.37 -13.44
N GLN A 44 5.76 19.25 -13.45
CA GLN A 44 5.17 17.91 -13.60
C GLN A 44 4.24 17.57 -12.43
N LEU A 45 4.60 17.97 -11.21
CA LEU A 45 3.76 17.77 -10.04
C LEU A 45 2.44 18.54 -10.12
N LYS A 46 2.44 19.75 -10.70
CA LYS A 46 1.19 20.50 -10.92
C LYS A 46 0.20 19.73 -11.80
N ASN A 47 0.71 19.04 -12.84
CA ASN A 47 -0.13 18.24 -13.72
C ASN A 47 -0.77 17.05 -13.00
N LEU A 48 -0.15 16.54 -11.93
CA LEU A 48 -0.69 15.43 -11.15
C LEU A 48 -1.98 15.80 -10.41
N TYR A 49 -2.25 17.08 -10.12
CA TYR A 49 -3.51 17.50 -9.50
C TYR A 49 -4.74 17.32 -10.40
N GLU A 50 -4.53 17.23 -11.71
CA GLU A 50 -5.60 17.13 -12.72
C GLU A 50 -5.87 15.69 -13.15
N VAL A 51 -5.13 14.72 -12.61
CA VAL A 51 -5.25 13.32 -13.00
C VAL A 51 -6.54 12.69 -12.49
N THR A 52 -7.20 11.92 -13.36
CA THR A 52 -8.50 11.30 -13.10
C THR A 52 -8.47 9.77 -13.14
N SER A 53 -7.31 9.12 -13.26
CA SER A 53 -7.20 7.65 -13.24
C SER A 53 -5.89 7.18 -12.59
N ILE A 54 -5.92 5.98 -12.03
CA ILE A 54 -4.75 5.39 -11.36
C ILE A 54 -3.59 5.15 -12.34
N GLU A 55 -3.88 4.71 -13.57
CA GLU A 55 -2.88 4.51 -14.61
C GLU A 55 -2.12 5.80 -14.94
N ALA A 56 -2.85 6.92 -15.00
CA ALA A 56 -2.26 8.21 -15.22
C ALA A 56 -1.45 8.69 -14.01
N ILE A 57 -1.86 8.39 -12.77
CA ILE A 57 -1.06 8.66 -11.56
C ILE A 57 0.28 7.95 -11.65
N ILE A 58 0.26 6.63 -11.89
CA ILE A 58 1.46 5.80 -11.97
C ILE A 58 2.41 6.33 -13.06
N SER A 59 1.86 6.59 -14.26
CA SER A 59 2.65 7.03 -15.41
C SER A 59 3.34 8.38 -15.15
N ASN A 60 2.63 9.35 -14.57
CA ASN A 60 3.19 10.67 -14.27
C ASN A 60 4.19 10.63 -13.10
N LEU A 61 3.91 9.84 -12.05
CA LEU A 61 4.88 9.62 -10.96
C LEU A 61 6.17 8.96 -11.47
N ALA A 62 6.07 7.99 -12.40
CA ALA A 62 7.22 7.33 -13.01
C ALA A 62 8.08 8.30 -13.84
N VAL A 63 7.45 9.24 -14.55
CA VAL A 63 8.18 10.31 -15.26
C VAL A 63 8.98 11.16 -14.27
N ILE A 64 8.36 11.59 -13.16
CA ILE A 64 9.05 12.39 -12.13
C ILE A 64 10.19 11.58 -11.49
N PHE A 65 9.95 10.32 -11.15
CA PHE A 65 10.97 9.42 -10.61
C PHE A 65 12.20 9.31 -11.51
N ASN A 66 12.00 9.15 -12.82
CA ASN A 66 13.10 9.05 -13.78
C ASN A 66 13.90 10.36 -13.88
N ASP A 67 13.22 11.50 -13.84
CA ASP A 67 13.87 12.81 -13.83
C ASP A 67 14.68 13.03 -12.54
N LEU A 68 14.11 12.72 -11.37
CA LEU A 68 14.81 12.79 -10.08
C LEU A 68 16.04 11.87 -10.04
N SER A 69 15.92 10.65 -10.56
CA SER A 69 17.01 9.68 -10.65
C SER A 69 18.14 10.17 -11.57
N SER A 70 17.78 10.78 -12.71
CA SER A 70 18.73 11.37 -13.64
C SER A 70 19.47 12.57 -13.04
N LEU A 71 18.77 13.36 -12.22
CA LEU A 71 19.35 14.47 -11.44
C LEU A 71 20.11 14.00 -10.20
N LYS A 72 20.10 12.69 -9.89
CA LYS A 72 20.72 12.09 -8.70
C LYS A 72 20.15 12.60 -7.37
N ILE A 73 18.87 12.99 -7.37
CA ILE A 73 18.15 13.43 -6.17
C ILE A 73 17.47 12.20 -5.55
N TYR A 74 18.29 11.35 -4.94
CA TYR A 74 17.88 9.99 -4.56
C TYR A 74 16.83 9.94 -3.45
N ASP A 75 16.90 10.85 -2.47
CA ASP A 75 15.94 10.85 -1.36
C ASP A 75 14.50 11.08 -1.86
N LEU A 76 14.31 12.04 -2.77
CA LEU A 76 13.02 12.27 -3.41
C LEU A 76 12.67 11.12 -4.36
N ALA A 77 13.62 10.59 -5.13
CA ALA A 77 13.35 9.45 -6.01
C ALA A 77 12.82 8.23 -5.22
N ILE A 78 13.38 7.94 -4.05
CA ILE A 78 12.91 6.86 -3.17
C ILE A 78 11.48 7.13 -2.68
N ILE A 79 11.14 8.38 -2.33
CA ILE A 79 9.77 8.75 -1.93
C ILE A 79 8.80 8.53 -3.10
N PHE A 80 9.13 9.00 -4.30
CA PHE A 80 8.29 8.81 -5.49
C PHE A 80 8.14 7.32 -5.84
N GLN A 81 9.19 6.52 -5.69
CA GLN A 81 9.11 5.07 -5.88
C GLN A 81 8.10 4.41 -4.93
N GLN A 82 8.03 4.83 -3.66
CA GLN A 82 7.03 4.31 -2.71
C GLN A 82 5.61 4.68 -3.12
N PHE A 83 5.40 5.90 -3.64
CA PHE A 83 4.11 6.31 -4.18
C PHE A 83 3.73 5.48 -5.42
N ILE A 84 4.65 5.28 -6.37
CA ILE A 84 4.42 4.42 -7.54
C ILE A 84 3.97 3.02 -7.10
N GLN A 85 4.69 2.40 -6.15
CA GLN A 85 4.34 1.09 -5.62
C GLN A 85 2.95 1.05 -4.96
N ARG A 86 2.58 2.08 -4.20
CA ARG A 86 1.24 2.21 -3.62
C ARG A 86 0.14 2.27 -4.67
N TYR A 87 0.31 3.08 -5.72
CA TYR A 87 -0.72 3.20 -6.75
C TYR A 87 -0.78 1.99 -7.68
N LEU A 88 0.34 1.30 -7.91
CA LEU A 88 0.35 -0.04 -8.51
C LEU A 88 -0.47 -1.02 -7.65
N TYR A 89 -0.25 -1.02 -6.33
CA TYR A 89 -1.00 -1.84 -5.39
C TYR A 89 -2.51 -1.54 -5.44
N PHE A 90 -2.91 -0.26 -5.42
CA PHE A 90 -4.32 0.12 -5.54
C PHE A 90 -4.93 -0.35 -6.86
N GLY A 91 -4.23 -0.14 -7.98
CA GLY A 91 -4.67 -0.60 -9.29
C GLY A 91 -4.89 -2.12 -9.34
N GLU A 92 -3.94 -2.91 -8.82
CA GLU A 92 -4.08 -4.36 -8.72
C GLU A 92 -5.25 -4.76 -7.82
N THR A 93 -5.39 -4.13 -6.64
CA THR A 93 -6.48 -4.39 -5.69
C THR A 93 -7.85 -4.12 -6.33
N ILE A 94 -8.00 -3.02 -7.07
CA ILE A 94 -9.24 -2.67 -7.74
C ILE A 94 -9.59 -3.70 -8.81
N ASN A 95 -8.62 -4.14 -9.61
CA ASN A 95 -8.83 -5.17 -10.61
C ASN A 95 -9.21 -6.52 -9.97
N ASN A 96 -8.53 -6.89 -8.88
CA ASN A 96 -8.85 -8.09 -8.11
C ASN A 96 -10.26 -8.02 -7.52
N PHE A 97 -10.67 -6.84 -7.03
CA PHE A 97 -12.02 -6.63 -6.51
C PHE A 97 -13.09 -6.72 -7.59
N LYS A 98 -12.85 -6.17 -8.79
CA LYS A 98 -13.77 -6.30 -9.94
C LYS A 98 -14.03 -7.78 -10.27
N SER A 99 -12.96 -8.59 -10.33
CA SER A 99 -13.08 -10.04 -10.54
C SER A 99 -13.83 -10.73 -9.39
N TYR A 100 -13.45 -10.44 -8.14
CA TYR A 100 -14.10 -10.97 -6.94
C TYR A 100 -15.60 -10.65 -6.90
N TRP A 101 -15.97 -9.42 -7.25
CA TRP A 101 -17.35 -8.98 -7.34
C TRP A 101 -18.13 -9.78 -8.37
N GLU A 102 -17.64 -9.87 -9.61
CA GLU A 102 -18.36 -10.57 -10.68
C GLU A 102 -18.57 -12.06 -10.35
N GLU A 103 -17.60 -12.71 -9.71
CA GLU A 103 -17.72 -14.10 -9.25
C GLU A 103 -18.76 -14.30 -8.14
N ASN A 104 -19.00 -13.27 -7.31
CA ASN A 104 -19.85 -13.36 -6.12
C ASN A 104 -21.13 -12.51 -6.22
N LYS A 105 -21.40 -11.92 -7.39
CA LYS A 105 -22.48 -10.95 -7.63
C LYS A 105 -23.85 -11.39 -7.11
N LEU A 106 -24.18 -12.68 -7.28
CA LEU A 106 -25.44 -13.25 -6.79
C LEU A 106 -25.54 -13.25 -5.25
N ASN A 107 -24.42 -13.45 -4.56
CA ASN A 107 -24.33 -13.46 -3.11
C ASN A 107 -24.37 -12.04 -2.51
N PHE A 108 -24.11 -11.01 -3.32
CA PHE A 108 -24.10 -9.62 -2.90
C PHE A 108 -25.40 -8.86 -3.17
N ASN A 109 -26.36 -9.51 -3.82
CA ASN A 109 -27.70 -8.95 -3.98
C ASN A 109 -28.37 -8.81 -2.60
N ASP A 110 -29.03 -7.68 -2.38
CA ASP A 110 -29.84 -7.39 -1.19
C ASP A 110 -29.09 -7.29 0.16
N ILE A 111 -27.76 -7.13 0.15
CA ILE A 111 -27.00 -6.82 1.38
C ILE A 111 -27.43 -5.46 1.93
N GLN A 112 -27.73 -5.42 3.24
CA GLN A 112 -28.02 -4.17 3.93
C GLN A 112 -26.75 -3.32 4.06
N ILE A 113 -26.88 -2.00 3.91
CA ILE A 113 -25.74 -1.05 3.99
C ILE A 113 -24.87 -1.27 5.23
N CYS A 114 -25.46 -1.58 6.40
CA CYS A 114 -24.75 -1.84 7.65
C CYS A 114 -23.85 -3.07 7.62
N ASN A 115 -24.10 -4.00 6.70
CA ASN A 115 -23.35 -5.24 6.55
C ASN A 115 -22.42 -5.25 5.33
N VAL A 116 -22.47 -4.24 4.46
CA VAL A 116 -21.68 -4.18 3.21
C VAL A 116 -20.20 -4.41 3.46
N PHE A 117 -19.64 -3.80 4.50
CA PHE A 117 -18.24 -4.04 4.84
C PHE A 117 -18.00 -5.51 5.19
N TRP A 118 -18.76 -6.04 6.15
CA TRP A 118 -18.53 -7.37 6.71
C TRP A 118 -18.81 -8.51 5.72
N GLU A 119 -19.81 -8.35 4.86
CA GLU A 119 -20.25 -9.40 3.93
C GLU A 119 -19.56 -9.32 2.56
N THR A 120 -19.02 -8.16 2.16
CA THR A 120 -18.39 -7.97 0.85
C THR A 120 -16.90 -7.64 0.94
N PHE A 121 -16.54 -6.56 1.63
CA PHE A 121 -15.17 -6.04 1.61
C PHE A 121 -14.24 -6.77 2.58
N ALA A 122 -14.71 -7.14 3.76
CA ALA A 122 -13.90 -7.80 4.77
C ALA A 122 -13.35 -9.16 4.29
N PRO A 123 -14.13 -10.06 3.66
CA PRO A 123 -13.59 -11.30 3.11
C PRO A 123 -12.55 -11.05 2.01
N PHE A 124 -12.79 -10.06 1.14
CA PHE A 124 -11.87 -9.66 0.09
C PHE A 124 -10.53 -9.16 0.66
N PHE A 125 -10.57 -8.17 1.55
CA PHE A 125 -9.37 -7.59 2.17
C PHE A 125 -8.65 -8.60 3.06
N ASN A 126 -9.38 -9.49 3.75
CA ASN A 126 -8.77 -10.62 4.45
C ASN A 126 -7.93 -11.49 3.51
N GLY A 127 -8.47 -11.79 2.32
CA GLY A 127 -7.75 -12.50 1.26
C GLY A 127 -6.48 -11.76 0.81
N GLN A 128 -6.58 -10.45 0.58
CA GLN A 128 -5.43 -9.62 0.20
C GLN A 128 -4.35 -9.61 1.28
N ILE A 129 -4.71 -9.35 2.55
CA ILE A 129 -3.77 -9.37 3.68
C ILE A 129 -3.05 -10.71 3.77
N ASN A 130 -3.79 -11.82 3.67
CA ASN A 130 -3.21 -13.16 3.71
C ASN A 130 -2.23 -13.39 2.55
N PHE A 131 -2.59 -12.98 1.33
CA PHE A 131 -1.75 -13.14 0.15
C PHE A 131 -0.39 -12.47 0.30
N TYR A 132 -0.36 -11.17 0.60
CA TYR A 132 0.89 -10.41 0.73
C TYR A 132 1.70 -10.89 1.93
N THR A 133 1.05 -11.17 3.06
CA THR A 133 1.73 -11.64 4.28
C THR A 133 2.34 -13.02 4.08
N GLN A 134 1.63 -13.96 3.45
CA GLN A 134 2.16 -15.30 3.18
C GLN A 134 3.34 -15.25 2.21
N ARG A 135 3.26 -14.40 1.17
CA ARG A 135 4.38 -14.20 0.24
C ARG A 135 5.62 -13.69 0.97
N TYR A 136 5.46 -12.69 1.85
CA TYR A 136 6.57 -12.15 2.62
C TYR A 136 7.12 -13.15 3.66
N LEU A 137 6.25 -13.92 4.33
CA LEU A 137 6.64 -15.00 5.23
C LEU A 137 7.48 -16.07 4.52
N ASN A 138 7.09 -16.46 3.32
CA ASN A 138 7.85 -17.40 2.52
C ASN A 138 9.25 -16.84 2.23
N LEU A 139 9.34 -15.56 1.85
CA LEU A 139 10.62 -14.89 1.62
C LEU A 139 11.49 -14.86 2.88
N ILE A 140 10.92 -14.52 4.04
CA ILE A 140 11.62 -14.55 5.34
C ILE A 140 12.23 -15.94 5.58
N ASN A 141 11.43 -16.99 5.40
CA ASN A 141 11.84 -18.36 5.70
C ASN A 141 12.85 -18.93 4.72
N THR A 142 12.94 -18.39 3.51
CA THR A 142 13.93 -18.81 2.50
C THR A 142 15.10 -17.84 2.37
N SER A 143 15.14 -16.74 3.14
CA SER A 143 16.17 -15.72 3.00
C SER A 143 17.44 -16.10 3.77
N ASP A 144 18.53 -16.30 3.03
CA ASP A 144 19.86 -16.49 3.62
C ASP A 144 20.29 -15.29 4.48
N THR A 145 19.84 -14.07 4.14
CA THR A 145 20.11 -12.84 4.91
C THR A 145 19.67 -12.95 6.37
N LEU A 146 18.55 -13.63 6.62
CA LEU A 146 17.99 -13.76 7.97
C LEU A 146 18.63 -14.89 8.79
N THR A 147 19.43 -15.76 8.16
CA THR A 147 20.25 -16.72 8.92
C THR A 147 21.31 -16.02 9.78
N CYS A 148 21.75 -14.83 9.36
CA CYS A 148 22.70 -13.98 10.10
C CYS A 148 22.03 -13.09 11.16
N SER A 149 20.69 -13.03 11.21
CA SER A 149 19.93 -12.21 12.17
C SER A 149 18.69 -12.95 12.67
N SER A 150 18.92 -13.91 13.58
CA SER A 150 17.87 -14.75 14.17
C SER A 150 16.81 -13.94 14.92
N GLU A 151 17.20 -12.85 15.57
CA GLU A 151 16.28 -11.94 16.25
C GLU A 151 15.31 -11.29 15.26
N LEU A 152 15.84 -10.69 14.18
CA LEU A 152 15.00 -10.06 13.16
C LEU A 152 14.07 -11.08 12.52
N SER A 153 14.59 -12.26 12.17
CA SER A 153 13.80 -13.35 11.61
C SER A 153 12.65 -13.75 12.52
N SER A 154 12.91 -13.90 13.83
CA SER A 154 11.88 -14.24 14.82
C SER A 154 10.78 -13.19 14.90
N ILE A 155 11.14 -11.90 14.97
CA ILE A 155 10.18 -10.79 15.04
C ILE A 155 9.30 -10.76 13.78
N LEU A 156 9.90 -10.84 12.59
CA LEU A 156 9.16 -10.80 11.33
C LEU A 156 8.23 -12.01 11.18
N ASN A 157 8.70 -13.20 11.55
CA ASN A 157 7.88 -14.42 11.60
C ASN A 157 6.70 -14.27 12.56
N GLN A 158 6.93 -13.68 13.75
CA GLN A 158 5.87 -13.47 14.72
C GLN A 158 4.78 -12.57 14.16
N PHE A 159 5.12 -11.42 13.56
CA PHE A 159 4.13 -10.55 12.92
C PHE A 159 3.35 -11.27 11.82
N CYS A 160 4.05 -11.94 10.90
CA CYS A 160 3.40 -12.64 9.79
C CYS A 160 2.45 -13.73 10.29
N ASN A 161 2.86 -14.52 11.28
CA ASN A 161 2.03 -15.57 11.85
C ASN A 161 0.82 -15.00 12.61
N SER A 162 1.00 -13.94 13.41
CA SER A 162 -0.12 -13.26 14.08
C SER A 162 -1.17 -12.75 13.10
N ILE A 163 -0.73 -12.20 11.95
CA ILE A 163 -1.62 -11.76 10.89
C ILE A 163 -2.33 -12.95 10.24
N ILE A 164 -1.58 -13.96 9.77
CA ILE A 164 -2.14 -15.09 9.00
C ILE A 164 -3.10 -15.94 9.83
N GLN A 165 -2.75 -16.25 11.08
CA GLN A 165 -3.51 -17.15 11.94
C GLN A 165 -4.79 -16.52 12.49
N ASN A 166 -4.90 -15.19 12.48
CA ASN A 166 -6.10 -14.53 12.95
C ASN A 166 -7.24 -14.64 11.92
N GLN A 167 -8.44 -14.99 12.37
CA GLN A 167 -9.64 -15.05 11.52
C GLN A 167 -10.52 -13.80 11.66
N ASP A 168 -10.39 -13.08 12.77
CA ASP A 168 -11.08 -11.81 12.98
C ASP A 168 -10.35 -10.72 12.19
N ILE A 169 -11.04 -10.17 11.19
CA ILE A 169 -10.47 -9.14 10.31
C ILE A 169 -10.08 -7.88 11.08
N THR A 170 -10.78 -7.52 12.16
CA THR A 170 -10.45 -6.35 12.99
C THR A 170 -9.09 -6.54 13.65
N GLN A 171 -8.89 -7.71 14.26
CA GLN A 171 -7.61 -8.07 14.89
C GLN A 171 -6.50 -8.23 13.84
N LYS A 172 -6.84 -8.76 12.67
CA LYS A 172 -5.89 -8.89 11.57
C LYS A 172 -5.42 -7.53 11.05
N ILE A 173 -6.33 -6.57 10.90
CA ILE A 173 -5.99 -5.19 10.53
C ILE A 173 -5.07 -4.58 11.58
N HIS A 174 -5.41 -4.73 12.86
CA HIS A 174 -4.57 -4.24 13.95
C HIS A 174 -3.13 -4.80 13.89
N TYR A 175 -2.96 -6.12 13.73
CA TYR A 175 -1.61 -6.69 13.57
C TYR A 175 -0.92 -6.23 12.29
N THR A 176 -1.67 -5.97 11.22
CA THR A 176 -1.13 -5.44 9.96
C THR A 176 -0.61 -4.01 10.14
N GLU A 177 -1.31 -3.18 10.91
CA GLU A 177 -0.87 -1.82 11.26
C GLU A 177 0.37 -1.84 12.15
N GLU A 178 0.39 -2.67 13.19
CA GLU A 178 1.58 -2.85 14.04
C GLU A 178 2.79 -3.30 13.22
N PHE A 179 2.57 -4.22 12.28
CA PHE A 179 3.63 -4.68 11.41
C PHE A 179 4.13 -3.58 10.46
N CYS A 180 3.22 -2.83 9.84
CA CYS A 180 3.55 -1.65 9.04
C CYS A 180 4.37 -0.62 9.83
N ASN A 181 4.00 -0.37 11.09
CA ASN A 181 4.72 0.53 11.99
C ASN A 181 6.13 0.02 12.29
N TYR A 182 6.28 -1.28 12.56
CA TYR A 182 7.60 -1.90 12.74
C TYR A 182 8.47 -1.76 11.49
N LEU A 183 7.93 -2.04 10.31
CA LEU A 183 8.65 -1.91 9.03
C LEU A 183 8.98 -0.47 8.65
N SER A 184 8.25 0.51 9.20
CA SER A 184 8.51 1.92 8.98
C SER A 184 9.80 2.40 9.66
N ASP A 185 10.28 1.73 10.71
CA ASP A 185 11.62 1.92 11.26
C ASP A 185 12.67 1.15 10.46
N PHE A 186 12.80 1.53 9.18
CA PHE A 186 13.67 0.84 8.24
C PHE A 186 15.15 0.92 8.64
N LYS A 187 15.54 1.97 9.38
CA LYS A 187 16.89 2.11 9.93
C LYS A 187 17.21 0.99 10.93
N ASN A 188 16.27 0.67 11.81
CA ASN A 188 16.41 -0.44 12.75
C ASN A 188 16.52 -1.79 12.02
N ILE A 189 15.77 -1.99 10.94
CA ILE A 189 15.90 -3.18 10.08
C ILE A 189 17.32 -3.28 9.50
N ILE A 190 17.82 -2.20 8.91
CA ILE A 190 19.18 -2.12 8.36
C ILE A 190 20.23 -2.46 9.43
N MET A 191 20.10 -1.90 10.64
CA MET A 191 21.03 -2.16 11.74
C MET A 191 21.04 -3.64 12.14
N LYS A 192 19.89 -4.31 12.16
CA LYS A 192 19.77 -5.72 12.54
C LYS A 192 20.33 -6.70 11.50
N ILE A 193 20.52 -6.29 10.25
CA ILE A 193 21.03 -7.13 9.14
C ILE A 193 22.56 -7.09 9.06
N ASN A 194 23.22 -6.24 9.86
CA ASN A 194 24.66 -5.98 9.83
C ASN A 194 25.22 -5.74 8.41
N ILE A 195 25.02 -4.53 7.89
CA ILE A 195 25.38 -4.14 6.50
C ILE A 195 26.89 -3.82 6.35
N ASP A 196 27.78 -4.51 7.06
CA ASP A 196 29.23 -4.32 6.85
C ASP A 196 29.66 -4.66 5.40
N GLN A 197 28.86 -5.49 4.71
CA GLN A 197 28.92 -5.71 3.26
C GLN A 197 27.50 -5.77 2.68
N VAL A 198 27.22 -4.91 1.70
CA VAL A 198 26.00 -4.97 0.89
C VAL A 198 26.14 -6.13 -0.09
N THR A 199 25.27 -7.13 0.04
CA THR A 199 25.17 -8.25 -0.89
C THR A 199 23.85 -8.15 -1.64
N GLU A 200 23.78 -8.72 -2.84
CA GLU A 200 22.54 -8.77 -3.64
C GLU A 200 21.37 -9.37 -2.84
N ALA A 201 21.61 -10.43 -2.05
CA ALA A 201 20.61 -11.03 -1.18
C ALA A 201 20.09 -10.07 -0.09
N LYS A 202 20.94 -9.19 0.44
CA LYS A 202 20.53 -8.15 1.40
C LYS A 202 19.72 -7.07 0.72
N GLU A 203 20.14 -6.60 -0.45
CA GLU A 203 19.38 -5.61 -1.24
C GLU A 203 18.00 -6.15 -1.61
N GLN A 204 17.92 -7.38 -2.09
CA GLN A 204 16.66 -8.04 -2.40
C GLN A 204 15.76 -8.15 -1.17
N PHE A 205 16.31 -8.58 -0.02
CA PHE A 205 15.55 -8.64 1.22
C PHE A 205 14.99 -7.26 1.64
N LEU A 206 15.84 -6.22 1.60
CA LEU A 206 15.47 -4.85 1.94
C LEU A 206 14.39 -4.31 1.00
N ASN A 207 14.50 -4.56 -0.30
CA ASN A 207 13.50 -4.16 -1.29
C ASN A 207 12.16 -4.85 -1.04
N ASN A 208 12.15 -6.17 -0.82
CA ASN A 208 10.92 -6.90 -0.50
C ASN A 208 10.31 -6.45 0.85
N THR A 209 11.14 -6.05 1.80
CA THR A 209 10.69 -5.49 3.08
C THR A 209 10.02 -4.14 2.89
N MET A 210 10.58 -3.29 2.03
CA MET A 210 9.97 -2.01 1.67
C MET A 210 8.66 -2.22 0.91
N GLU A 211 8.61 -3.16 -0.03
CA GLU A 211 7.37 -3.53 -0.74
C GLU A 211 6.29 -4.01 0.25
N MET A 212 6.65 -4.86 1.23
CA MET A 212 5.71 -5.31 2.25
C MET A 212 5.20 -4.16 3.14
N LYS A 213 6.08 -3.23 3.52
CA LYS A 213 5.69 -2.00 4.22
C LYS A 213 4.67 -1.21 3.39
N VAL A 214 4.95 -0.97 2.11
CA VAL A 214 4.04 -0.23 1.23
C VAL A 214 2.71 -0.97 1.07
N ALA A 215 2.73 -2.29 0.87
CA ALA A 215 1.52 -3.09 0.72
C ALA A 215 0.64 -3.04 1.99
N THR A 216 1.23 -3.27 3.16
CA THR A 216 0.51 -3.22 4.45
C THR A 216 -0.07 -1.85 4.74
N GLN A 217 0.71 -0.78 4.54
CA GLN A 217 0.23 0.60 4.68
C GLN A 217 -0.90 0.92 3.69
N SER A 218 -0.79 0.44 2.45
CA SER A 218 -1.78 0.70 1.41
C SER A 218 -3.09 -0.02 1.73
N ILE A 219 -3.03 -1.28 2.17
CA ILE A 219 -4.22 -2.04 2.61
C ILE A 219 -4.96 -1.32 3.73
N THR A 220 -4.24 -0.91 4.78
CA THR A 220 -4.88 -0.33 5.97
C THR A 220 -5.56 0.99 5.64
N ILE A 221 -4.88 1.88 4.91
CA ILE A 221 -5.46 3.13 4.41
C ILE A 221 -6.69 2.85 3.53
N PHE A 222 -6.61 1.85 2.65
CA PHE A 222 -7.71 1.59 1.72
C PHE A 222 -8.94 1.05 2.45
N ILE A 223 -8.76 0.14 3.41
CA ILE A 223 -9.83 -0.36 4.27
C ILE A 223 -10.47 0.80 5.03
N GLU A 224 -9.68 1.66 5.66
CA GLU A 224 -10.19 2.82 6.41
C GLU A 224 -11.08 3.69 5.52
N LYS A 225 -10.63 4.01 4.30
CA LYS A 225 -11.39 4.85 3.37
C LYS A 225 -12.62 4.17 2.80
N VAL A 226 -12.60 2.86 2.61
CA VAL A 226 -13.80 2.08 2.27
C VAL A 226 -14.83 2.14 3.39
N VAL A 227 -14.40 1.94 4.65
CA VAL A 227 -15.28 2.03 5.81
C VAL A 227 -15.85 3.44 5.96
N GLU A 228 -15.02 4.48 5.81
CA GLU A 228 -15.46 5.89 5.83
C GLU A 228 -16.54 6.15 4.77
N LYS A 229 -16.32 5.68 3.53
CA LYS A 229 -17.28 5.83 2.44
C LYS A 229 -18.59 5.10 2.73
N ILE A 230 -18.55 3.87 3.24
CA ILE A 230 -19.75 3.11 3.63
C ILE A 230 -20.53 3.84 4.73
N ASN A 231 -19.85 4.35 5.75
CA ASN A 231 -20.50 5.07 6.86
C ASN A 231 -21.17 6.37 6.39
N ASN A 232 -20.55 7.09 5.45
CA ASN A 232 -21.16 8.28 4.86
C ASN A 232 -22.46 7.95 4.11
N GLU A 233 -22.49 6.83 3.38
CA GLU A 233 -23.70 6.35 2.68
C GLU A 233 -24.80 5.83 3.64
N GLN A 234 -24.48 5.51 4.90
CA GLN A 234 -25.47 5.15 5.93
C GLN A 234 -26.16 6.38 6.54
N GLY A 235 -25.48 7.52 6.53
CA GLY A 235 -25.98 8.79 7.08
C GLY A 235 -26.86 9.60 6.13
N GLU A 236 -26.92 9.22 4.85
CA GLU A 236 -27.78 9.79 3.79
C GLU A 236 -29.14 9.07 3.70
#